data_AF-C7MWI1-F1
#
_entry.id   AF-C7MWI1-F1
#
_cell.length_a   1.000
_cell.length_b   1.000
_cell.length_c   1.000
_cell.angle_alpha   90.00
_cell.angle_beta   90.00
_cell.angle_gamma   90.00
#
_symmetry.space_group_name_H-M   'P 1'
#
loop_
_entity.id
_entity.type
_entity.pdbx_description
1 polymer ?
#
loop_
_entity_poly.entity_id
_entity_poly.type
_entity_poly.pdbx_seq_one_letter_code
_entity_poly.pdbx_strand_id
1 'polypeptide(L)'
;MRTRSAGNPVVDIVMLVLAVLSVALLTYVLLGDVPAGTARVVFAADTAICGVFLVEFLWRWRTARWDRRFPLRHWYEVLGMIPIAHPALRGLRLLRVVALLFRLARATDRVFGEKATQRFVERFSRPIVTAIKQPITIAVLDEVAKVLETGRYPRNIAHSVDEHRELLRDIVTEKVKNDPQLGVLSRLPFHDEIIRSLVDTTIRVLLEVLADPRMDVFFAHAVRENQAQIRAAVEQGLHETRGEPTATSNTVSAG
;
A
#
# COMPACT_ATOMS: atom_id res chain seq x y z
N MET A 1 15.66 -19.26 14.83
CA MET A 1 17.07 -18.82 15.02
C MET A 1 17.51 -18.04 13.80
N ARG A 2 17.74 -16.73 13.96
CA ARG A 2 18.03 -15.75 12.90
C ARG A 2 19.37 -16.04 12.21
N THR A 3 19.37 -16.11 10.88
CA THR A 3 20.52 -15.69 10.07
C THR A 3 20.05 -14.59 9.12
N ARG A 4 20.04 -13.36 9.65
CA ARG A 4 20.06 -12.12 8.87
C ARG A 4 21.34 -12.14 8.04
N SER A 5 21.27 -12.59 6.79
CA SER A 5 22.11 -12.01 5.75
C SER A 5 21.26 -10.98 5.05
N ALA A 6 21.28 -9.75 5.58
CA ALA A 6 20.93 -8.59 4.79
C ALA A 6 22.07 -8.46 3.76
N GLY A 7 21.89 -9.09 2.60
CA GLY A 7 22.77 -8.84 1.45
C GLY A 7 22.80 -7.33 1.24
N ASN A 8 24.01 -6.76 1.12
CA ASN A 8 24.16 -5.35 0.82
C ASN A 8 23.36 -5.06 -0.46
N PRO A 9 22.38 -4.14 -0.45
CA PRO A 9 21.54 -3.87 -1.63
C PRO A 9 22.36 -3.49 -2.85
N VAL A 10 23.54 -2.91 -2.65
CA VAL A 10 24.51 -2.62 -3.71
C VAL A 10 25.03 -3.91 -4.36
N VAL A 11 25.39 -4.93 -3.57
CA VAL A 11 25.85 -6.23 -4.08
C VAL A 11 24.73 -6.91 -4.86
N ASP A 12 23.49 -6.82 -4.37
CA ASP A 12 22.36 -7.43 -5.04
C ASP A 12 22.07 -6.81 -6.42
N ILE A 13 22.14 -5.48 -6.52
CA ILE A 13 21.99 -4.72 -7.77
C ILE A 13 23.14 -4.99 -8.73
N VAL A 14 24.40 -4.95 -8.25
CA VAL A 14 25.58 -5.23 -9.08
C VAL A 14 25.49 -6.62 -9.70
N MET A 15 25.07 -7.61 -8.91
CA MET A 15 24.89 -8.99 -9.39
C MET A 15 23.72 -9.15 -10.37
N LEU A 16 22.66 -8.37 -10.23
CA LEU A 16 21.55 -8.33 -11.19
C LEU A 16 22.02 -7.73 -12.53
N VAL A 17 22.73 -6.61 -12.50
CA VAL A 17 23.30 -5.96 -13.69
C VAL A 17 24.27 -6.90 -14.40
N LEU A 18 25.16 -7.57 -13.65
CA LEU A 18 26.08 -8.58 -14.20
C LEU A 18 25.33 -9.76 -14.85
N ALA A 19 24.20 -10.20 -14.28
CA ALA A 19 23.40 -11.30 -14.84
C ALA A 19 22.72 -10.89 -16.15
N VAL A 20 22.14 -9.69 -16.20
CA VAL A 20 21.53 -9.13 -17.42
C VAL A 20 22.59 -8.94 -18.50
N LEU A 21 23.73 -8.36 -18.16
CA LEU A 21 24.85 -8.16 -19.08
C LEU A 21 25.39 -9.49 -19.61
N SER A 22 25.47 -10.53 -18.77
CA SER A 22 25.88 -11.88 -19.17
C SER A 22 24.90 -12.52 -20.18
N VAL A 23 23.59 -12.39 -19.95
CA VAL A 23 22.56 -12.89 -20.86
C VAL A 23 22.58 -12.11 -22.17
N ALA A 24 22.68 -10.77 -22.13
CA ALA A 24 22.74 -9.93 -23.31
C ALA A 24 23.97 -10.24 -24.18
N LEU A 25 25.14 -10.39 -23.56
CA LEU A 25 26.39 -10.75 -24.23
C LEU A 25 26.28 -12.12 -24.92
N LEU A 26 25.70 -13.11 -24.25
CA LEU A 26 25.54 -14.46 -24.81
C LEU A 26 24.50 -14.48 -25.95
N THR A 27 23.40 -13.73 -25.82
CA THR A 27 22.38 -13.58 -26.87
C THR A 27 22.95 -12.88 -28.10
N TYR A 28 23.77 -11.84 -27.92
CA TYR A 28 24.46 -11.16 -29.02
C TYR A 28 25.36 -12.12 -29.82
N VAL A 29 26.08 -13.00 -29.13
CA VAL A 29 26.96 -14.01 -29.74
C VAL A 29 26.18 -15.17 -30.37
N LEU A 30 24.97 -15.42 -29.88
CA LEU A 30 24.09 -16.46 -30.42
C LEU A 30 23.42 -16.03 -31.73
N LEU A 31 23.05 -14.74 -31.84
CA LEU A 31 22.33 -14.17 -32.98
C LEU A 31 23.25 -13.54 -34.05
N GLY A 32 24.47 -13.13 -33.69
CA GLY A 32 25.41 -12.48 -34.60
C GLY A 32 26.55 -13.38 -35.08
N ASP A 33 26.97 -13.21 -36.34
CA ASP A 33 28.20 -13.81 -36.87
C ASP A 33 29.42 -13.03 -36.37
N VAL A 34 29.92 -13.41 -35.19
CA VAL A 34 31.01 -12.69 -34.50
C VAL A 34 32.38 -13.04 -35.12
N PRO A 35 33.16 -12.03 -35.59
CA PRO A 35 34.52 -12.25 -36.09
C PRO A 35 35.45 -12.86 -35.02
N ALA A 36 36.45 -13.64 -35.45
CA ALA A 36 37.33 -14.40 -34.54
C ALA A 36 38.14 -13.54 -33.54
N GLY A 37 38.35 -12.25 -33.83
CA GLY A 37 38.97 -11.29 -32.91
C GLY A 37 38.03 -10.89 -31.77
N THR A 38 36.78 -10.55 -32.08
CA THR A 38 35.75 -10.16 -31.11
C THR A 38 35.35 -11.34 -30.21
N ALA A 39 35.36 -12.56 -30.73
CA ALA A 39 35.04 -13.78 -29.97
C ALA A 39 35.95 -13.99 -28.74
N ARG A 40 37.23 -13.59 -28.81
CA ARG A 40 38.16 -13.70 -27.67
C ARG A 40 37.84 -12.70 -26.56
N VAL A 41 37.49 -11.46 -26.93
CA VAL A 41 37.11 -10.41 -25.97
C VAL A 41 35.81 -10.78 -25.27
N VAL A 42 34.82 -11.26 -26.03
CA VAL A 42 33.56 -11.79 -25.49
C VAL A 42 33.85 -12.95 -24.53
N PHE A 43 34.69 -13.92 -24.90
CA PHE A 43 35.04 -15.04 -24.04
C PHE A 43 35.73 -14.60 -22.74
N ALA A 44 36.65 -13.65 -22.82
CA ALA A 44 37.33 -13.09 -21.65
C ALA A 44 36.34 -12.37 -20.72
N ALA A 45 35.44 -11.56 -21.27
CA ALA A 45 34.39 -10.89 -20.51
C ALA A 45 33.44 -11.90 -19.85
N ASP A 46 33.02 -12.92 -20.61
CA ASP A 46 32.15 -13.98 -20.11
C ASP A 46 32.79 -14.76 -18.96
N THR A 47 34.08 -15.09 -19.10
CA THR A 47 34.87 -15.78 -18.08
C THR A 47 35.03 -14.93 -16.82
N ALA A 48 35.26 -13.61 -16.98
CA ALA A 48 35.34 -12.69 -15.84
C ALA A 48 34.01 -12.61 -15.08
N ILE A 49 32.89 -12.52 -15.79
CA ILE A 49 31.55 -12.50 -15.19
C ILE A 49 31.24 -13.82 -14.47
N CYS A 50 31.55 -14.96 -15.09
CA CYS A 50 31.46 -16.29 -14.46
C CYS A 50 32.34 -16.38 -13.19
N GLY A 51 33.54 -15.78 -13.21
CA GLY A 51 34.44 -15.70 -12.06
C GLY A 51 33.83 -14.93 -10.88
N VAL A 52 33.25 -13.76 -11.14
CA VAL A 52 32.55 -12.96 -10.11
C VAL A 52 31.40 -13.77 -9.49
N PHE A 53 30.64 -14.48 -10.32
CA PHE A 53 29.55 -15.33 -9.86
C PHE A 53 30.01 -16.53 -9.03
N LEU A 54 31.14 -17.14 -9.39
CA LEU A 54 31.74 -18.23 -8.64
C LEU A 54 32.19 -17.75 -7.26
N VAL A 55 32.85 -16.60 -7.18
CA VAL A 55 33.31 -16.02 -5.91
C VAL A 55 32.14 -15.76 -4.97
N GLU A 56 31.06 -15.16 -5.47
CA GLU A 56 29.84 -14.92 -4.69
C GLU A 56 29.19 -16.23 -4.22
N PHE A 57 29.11 -17.24 -5.10
CA PHE A 57 28.57 -18.56 -4.75
C PHE A 57 29.40 -19.25 -3.66
N LEU A 58 30.72 -19.22 -3.78
CA LEU A 58 31.65 -19.78 -2.78
C LEU A 58 31.54 -19.06 -1.45
N TRP A 59 31.39 -17.73 -1.47
CA TRP A 59 31.17 -16.94 -0.27
C TRP A 59 29.86 -17.33 0.43
N ARG A 60 28.76 -17.42 -0.32
CA ARG A 60 27.46 -17.87 0.20
C ARG A 60 27.53 -19.30 0.76
N TRP A 61 28.20 -20.21 0.06
CA TRP A 61 28.36 -21.59 0.51
C TRP A 61 29.21 -21.71 1.78
N ARG A 62 30.26 -20.89 1.89
CA ARG A 62 31.07 -20.73 3.11
C ARG A 62 30.24 -20.22 4.29
N THR A 63 29.41 -19.20 4.08
CA THR A 63 28.49 -18.69 5.13
C THR A 63 27.43 -19.72 5.54
N ALA A 64 27.07 -20.64 4.63
CA ALA A 64 26.18 -21.77 4.91
C ALA A 64 26.90 -22.98 5.55
N ARG A 65 28.13 -22.80 6.07
CA ARG A 65 28.93 -23.84 6.74
C ARG A 65 29.21 -25.08 5.88
N TRP A 66 29.39 -24.91 4.57
CA TRP A 66 29.68 -26.01 3.64
C TRP A 66 28.63 -27.13 3.67
N ASP A 67 27.35 -26.78 3.84
CA ASP A 67 26.28 -27.76 3.69
C ASP A 67 26.33 -28.39 2.29
N ARG A 68 26.44 -29.72 2.22
CA ARG A 68 26.47 -30.46 0.96
C ARG A 68 25.16 -30.36 0.21
N ARG A 69 24.05 -30.07 0.89
CA ARG A 69 22.73 -29.89 0.26
C ARG A 69 22.59 -28.53 -0.43
N PHE A 70 23.48 -27.58 -0.14
CA PHE A 70 23.47 -26.24 -0.72
C PHE A 70 23.68 -26.24 -2.25
N PRO A 71 24.74 -26.86 -2.81
CA PRO A 71 24.91 -26.93 -4.27
C PRO A 71 23.83 -27.78 -4.97
N LEU A 72 23.26 -28.79 -4.30
CA LEU A 72 22.15 -29.57 -4.88
C LEU A 72 20.86 -28.75 -4.99
N ARG A 73 20.59 -27.85 -4.04
CA ARG A 73 19.43 -26.96 -4.09
C ARG A 73 19.64 -25.81 -5.08
N HIS A 74 20.87 -25.31 -5.19
CA HIS A 74 21.27 -24.22 -6.08
C HIS A 74 21.94 -24.73 -7.36
N TRP A 75 21.54 -25.90 -7.86
CA TRP A 75 22.19 -26.56 -9.00
C TRP A 75 22.15 -25.71 -10.29
N TYR A 76 21.14 -24.85 -10.44
CA TYR A 76 21.07 -23.86 -11.53
C TYR A 76 22.18 -22.79 -11.44
N GLU A 77 22.52 -22.34 -10.22
CA GLU A 77 23.66 -21.43 -10.01
C GLU A 77 24.97 -22.14 -10.35
N VAL A 78 25.03 -23.45 -10.13
CA VAL A 78 26.19 -24.28 -10.45
C VAL A 78 26.37 -24.43 -11.95
N LEU A 79 25.31 -24.71 -12.69
CA LEU A 79 25.38 -24.85 -14.15
C LEU A 79 25.58 -23.52 -14.87
N GLY A 80 25.06 -22.42 -14.32
CA GLY A 80 25.26 -21.07 -14.85
C GLY A 80 26.69 -20.53 -14.70
N MET A 81 27.55 -21.20 -13.93
CA MET A 81 28.94 -20.79 -13.71
C MET A 81 29.90 -21.26 -14.82
N ILE A 82 29.49 -22.20 -15.66
CA ILE A 82 30.36 -22.83 -16.65
C ILE A 82 30.47 -21.90 -17.88
N PRO A 83 31.66 -21.33 -18.19
CA PRO A 83 31.86 -20.55 -19.40
C PRO A 83 31.90 -21.50 -20.61
N ILE A 84 30.72 -21.76 -21.18
CA ILE A 84 30.55 -22.67 -22.32
C ILE A 84 31.04 -22.04 -23.65
N ALA A 85 31.47 -20.78 -23.62
CA ALA A 85 31.97 -20.05 -24.78
C ALA A 85 33.38 -20.48 -25.25
N HIS A 86 33.76 -21.75 -25.08
CA HIS A 86 35.08 -22.23 -25.51
C HIS A 86 35.19 -22.22 -27.05
N PRO A 87 36.23 -21.58 -27.65
CA PRO A 87 36.38 -21.44 -29.10
C PRO A 87 36.46 -22.78 -29.87
N ALA A 88 36.79 -23.87 -29.20
CA ALA A 88 36.89 -25.21 -29.80
C ALA A 88 35.53 -25.90 -30.00
N LEU A 89 34.45 -25.43 -29.35
CA LEU A 89 33.10 -26.03 -29.43
C LEU A 89 32.17 -25.28 -30.40
N ARG A 90 32.72 -24.67 -31.46
CA ARG A 90 31.99 -23.85 -32.44
C ARG A 90 30.79 -24.55 -33.09
N GLY A 91 30.82 -25.88 -33.21
CA GLY A 91 29.76 -26.66 -33.87
C GLY A 91 28.53 -26.98 -33.01
N LEU A 92 28.62 -26.87 -31.68
CA LEU A 92 27.54 -27.32 -30.78
C LEU A 92 26.59 -26.18 -30.42
N ARG A 93 25.78 -25.73 -31.41
CA ARG A 93 24.75 -24.69 -31.21
C ARG A 93 23.82 -25.02 -30.03
N LEU A 94 23.50 -26.30 -29.84
CA LEU A 94 22.66 -26.79 -28.75
C LEU A 94 23.24 -26.47 -27.36
N LEU A 95 24.57 -26.59 -27.20
CA LEU A 95 25.23 -26.34 -25.93
C LEU A 95 25.16 -24.85 -25.53
N ARG A 96 25.24 -23.95 -26.52
CA ARG A 96 25.08 -22.50 -26.30
C ARG A 96 23.65 -22.13 -25.90
N VAL A 97 22.66 -22.72 -26.56
CA VAL A 97 21.24 -22.50 -26.21
C VAL A 97 20.96 -23.02 -24.80
N VAL A 98 21.45 -24.20 -24.45
CA VAL A 98 21.33 -24.76 -23.09
C VAL A 98 22.02 -23.87 -22.05
N ALA A 99 23.21 -23.34 -22.35
CA ALA A 99 23.89 -22.38 -21.47
C ALA A 99 23.08 -21.09 -21.27
N LEU A 100 22.49 -20.55 -22.34
CA LEU A 100 21.63 -19.38 -22.29
C LEU A 100 20.38 -19.65 -21.44
N LEU A 101 19.74 -20.81 -21.61
CA LEU A 101 18.59 -21.22 -20.81
C LEU A 101 18.94 -21.30 -19.33
N PHE A 102 20.09 -21.88 -18.96
CA PHE A 102 20.51 -21.92 -17.55
C PHE A 102 20.83 -20.54 -16.98
N ARG A 103 21.44 -19.64 -17.76
CA ARG A 103 21.69 -18.26 -17.32
C ARG A 103 20.40 -17.46 -17.18
N LEU A 104 19.44 -17.68 -18.07
CA LEU A 104 18.13 -17.08 -18.00
C LEU A 104 17.35 -17.63 -16.79
N ALA A 105 17.36 -18.94 -16.57
CA ALA A 105 16.76 -19.56 -15.38
C ALA A 105 17.32 -18.97 -14.08
N ARG A 106 18.64 -18.73 -14.02
CA ARG A 106 19.27 -18.07 -12.87
C ARG A 106 18.89 -16.58 -12.74
N ALA A 107 18.89 -15.84 -13.84
CA ALA A 107 18.49 -14.43 -13.83
C ALA A 107 17.03 -14.29 -13.38
N THR A 108 16.16 -15.16 -13.88
CA THR A 108 14.77 -15.32 -13.46
C THR A 108 14.71 -15.71 -11.99
N ASP A 109 15.37 -16.76 -11.51
CA ASP A 109 15.34 -17.15 -10.08
C ASP A 109 15.87 -16.03 -9.16
N ARG A 110 16.83 -15.23 -9.61
CA ARG A 110 17.31 -14.05 -8.87
C ARG A 110 16.29 -12.91 -8.82
N VAL A 111 15.48 -12.74 -9.86
CA VAL A 111 14.40 -11.73 -9.94
C VAL A 111 13.13 -12.22 -9.22
N PHE A 112 12.80 -13.50 -9.35
CA PHE A 112 11.56 -14.14 -8.88
C PHE A 112 11.70 -14.86 -7.54
N GLY A 113 12.91 -15.01 -6.99
CA GLY A 113 13.11 -15.59 -5.68
C GLY A 113 12.35 -14.79 -4.62
N GLU A 114 11.58 -15.48 -3.78
CA GLU A 114 10.60 -14.95 -2.80
C GLU A 114 11.07 -13.75 -1.96
N LYS A 115 12.38 -13.56 -1.80
CA LYS A 115 13.01 -12.47 -1.04
C LYS A 115 13.26 -11.19 -1.84
N ALA A 116 13.43 -11.28 -3.15
CA ALA A 116 13.64 -10.13 -4.03
C ALA A 116 12.29 -9.50 -4.40
N THR A 117 11.30 -10.32 -4.74
CA THR A 117 9.92 -9.89 -5.01
C THR A 117 9.33 -9.14 -3.83
N GLN A 118 9.48 -9.63 -2.59
CA GLN A 118 8.97 -8.92 -1.41
C GLN A 118 9.59 -7.53 -1.23
N ARG A 119 10.91 -7.38 -1.39
CA ARG A 119 11.57 -6.08 -1.24
C ARG A 119 11.29 -5.13 -2.41
N PHE A 120 11.17 -5.67 -3.62
CA PHE A 120 10.82 -4.89 -4.80
C PHE A 120 9.36 -4.39 -4.72
N VAL A 121 8.44 -5.27 -4.33
CA VAL A 121 7.04 -4.91 -4.07
C VAL A 121 6.94 -3.90 -2.92
N GLU A 122 7.62 -4.09 -1.80
CA GLU A 122 7.56 -3.11 -0.71
C GLU A 122 8.17 -1.75 -1.08
N ARG A 123 9.28 -1.73 -1.83
CA ARG A 123 10.00 -0.49 -2.18
C ARG A 123 9.33 0.29 -3.30
N PHE A 124 8.74 -0.39 -4.28
CA PHE A 124 8.15 0.25 -5.47
C PHE A 124 6.63 0.26 -5.45
N SER A 125 5.96 -0.75 -4.90
CA SER A 125 4.50 -0.73 -4.81
C SER A 125 4.02 0.30 -3.78
N ARG A 126 4.72 0.55 -2.65
CA ARG A 126 4.24 1.56 -1.69
C ARG A 126 4.16 2.98 -2.29
N PRO A 127 5.23 3.55 -2.88
CA PRO A 127 5.16 4.89 -3.49
C PRO A 127 4.19 4.95 -4.67
N ILE A 128 4.17 3.92 -5.52
CA ILE A 128 3.28 3.86 -6.69
C ILE A 128 1.81 3.77 -6.23
N VAL A 129 1.51 2.90 -5.26
CA VAL A 129 0.16 2.71 -4.75
C VAL A 129 -0.32 3.96 -4.01
N THR A 130 0.50 4.62 -3.20
CA THR A 130 0.12 5.88 -2.54
C THR A 130 -0.10 7.00 -3.56
N ALA A 131 0.77 7.13 -4.55
CA ALA A 131 0.63 8.13 -5.63
C ALA A 131 -0.62 7.91 -6.49
N ILE A 132 -1.09 6.67 -6.62
CA ILE A 132 -2.33 6.34 -7.33
C ILE A 132 -3.56 6.50 -6.41
N LYS A 133 -3.47 6.10 -5.14
CA LYS A 133 -4.58 6.12 -4.19
C LYS A 133 -5.07 7.53 -3.92
N GLN A 134 -4.17 8.49 -3.69
CA GLN A 134 -4.54 9.87 -3.34
C GLN A 134 -5.45 10.51 -4.41
N PRO A 135 -5.09 10.52 -5.72
CA PRO A 135 -5.97 11.04 -6.77
C PRO A 135 -7.33 10.32 -6.83
N ILE A 136 -7.34 8.99 -6.66
CA ILE A 136 -8.59 8.22 -6.69
C ILE A 136 -9.49 8.61 -5.51
N THR A 137 -8.94 8.69 -4.29
CA THR A 137 -9.71 9.07 -3.11
C THR A 137 -10.28 10.48 -3.23
N ILE A 138 -9.51 11.43 -3.77
CA ILE A 138 -9.98 12.80 -4.02
C ILE A 138 -11.12 12.78 -5.05
N ALA A 139 -10.96 12.07 -6.17
CA ALA A 139 -11.99 11.97 -7.19
C ALA A 139 -13.28 11.34 -6.64
N VAL A 140 -13.17 10.28 -5.84
CA VAL A 140 -14.34 9.65 -5.19
C VAL A 140 -15.00 10.60 -4.20
N LEU A 141 -14.22 11.32 -3.39
CA LEU A 141 -14.75 12.31 -2.46
C LEU A 141 -15.51 13.43 -3.18
N ASP A 142 -14.98 13.91 -4.31
CA ASP A 142 -15.61 14.94 -5.13
C ASP A 142 -16.95 14.45 -5.71
N GLU A 143 -17.01 13.20 -6.20
CA GLU A 143 -18.26 12.61 -6.69
C GLU A 143 -19.29 12.41 -5.57
N VAL A 144 -18.87 11.90 -4.41
CA VAL A 144 -19.77 11.74 -3.26
C VAL A 144 -20.29 13.09 -2.78
N ALA A 145 -19.43 14.10 -2.65
CA ALA A 145 -19.83 15.45 -2.25
C ALA A 145 -20.84 16.06 -3.22
N LYS A 146 -20.63 15.91 -4.53
CA LYS A 146 -21.57 16.36 -5.55
C LYS A 146 -22.94 15.69 -5.41
N VAL A 147 -22.98 14.39 -5.13
CA VAL A 147 -24.26 13.70 -4.84
C VAL A 147 -24.90 14.27 -3.56
N LEU A 148 -24.11 14.45 -2.50
CA LEU A 148 -24.59 15.02 -1.24
C LEU A 148 -25.16 16.45 -1.40
N GLU A 149 -24.54 17.29 -2.23
CA GLU A 149 -25.00 18.65 -2.51
C GLU A 149 -26.35 18.69 -3.25
N THR A 150 -26.65 17.66 -4.05
CA THR A 150 -27.90 17.61 -4.84
C THR A 150 -29.06 16.93 -4.09
N GLY A 151 -28.79 16.29 -2.94
CA GLY A 151 -29.79 15.55 -2.18
C GLY A 151 -30.67 16.43 -1.30
N ARG A 152 -31.84 15.91 -0.92
CA ARG A 152 -32.82 16.58 -0.05
C ARG A 152 -32.63 16.21 1.43
N TYR A 153 -31.39 16.20 1.91
CA TYR A 153 -31.05 15.73 3.26
C TYR A 153 -31.81 16.45 4.39
N PRO A 154 -31.99 17.79 4.38
CA PRO A 154 -32.78 18.45 5.41
C PRO A 154 -34.22 17.91 5.52
N ARG A 155 -34.82 17.52 4.39
CA ARG A 155 -36.22 17.04 4.33
C ARG A 155 -36.29 15.59 4.77
N ASN A 156 -35.28 14.79 4.42
CA ASN A 156 -35.16 13.42 4.92
C ASN A 156 -34.99 13.41 6.44
N ILE A 157 -34.21 14.35 6.99
CA ILE A 157 -34.07 14.52 8.44
C ILE A 157 -35.39 14.96 9.05
N ALA A 158 -36.08 15.96 8.47
CA ALA A 158 -37.39 16.39 8.93
C ALA A 158 -38.39 15.21 8.98
N HIS A 159 -38.45 14.42 7.92
CA HIS A 159 -39.30 13.24 7.85
C HIS A 159 -38.97 12.22 8.93
N SER A 160 -37.69 11.90 9.14
CA SER A 160 -37.28 10.95 10.18
C SER A 160 -37.56 11.45 11.59
N VAL A 161 -37.38 12.75 11.84
CA VAL A 161 -37.70 13.40 13.12
C VAL A 161 -39.20 13.40 13.38
N ASP A 162 -40.02 13.65 12.37
CA ASP A 162 -41.48 13.63 12.47
C ASP A 162 -42.02 12.21 12.72
N GLU A 163 -41.47 11.22 12.01
CA GLU A 163 -41.80 9.80 12.19
C GLU A 163 -41.54 9.31 13.63
N HIS A 164 -40.49 9.84 14.27
CA HIS A 164 -40.09 9.47 15.64
C HIS A 164 -40.42 10.56 16.67
N ARG A 165 -41.42 11.40 16.39
CA ARG A 165 -41.70 12.61 17.19
C ARG A 165 -42.01 12.31 18.66
N GLU A 166 -42.79 11.27 18.95
CA GLU A 166 -43.12 10.90 20.35
C GLU A 166 -41.88 10.49 21.15
N LEU A 167 -41.01 9.65 20.56
CA LEU A 167 -39.76 9.25 21.18
C LEU A 167 -38.86 10.45 21.49
N LEU A 168 -38.73 11.38 20.53
CA LEU A 168 -37.91 12.57 20.71
C LEU A 168 -38.49 13.52 21.76
N ARG A 169 -39.82 13.65 21.85
CA ARG A 169 -40.48 14.43 22.91
C ARG A 169 -40.18 13.88 24.29
N ASP A 170 -40.26 12.57 24.47
CA ASP A 170 -39.99 11.92 25.75
C ASP A 170 -38.54 12.15 26.17
N ILE A 171 -37.59 11.90 25.26
CA ILE A 171 -36.15 12.12 25.50
C ILE A 171 -35.88 13.59 25.84
N VAL A 172 -36.37 14.53 25.03
CA VAL A 172 -36.10 15.97 25.24
C VAL A 172 -36.74 16.44 26.54
N THR A 173 -37.99 16.03 26.84
CA THR A 173 -38.67 16.37 28.09
C THR A 173 -37.91 15.84 29.30
N GLU A 174 -37.44 14.59 29.25
CA GLU A 174 -36.62 14.00 30.31
C GLU A 174 -35.30 14.78 30.50
N LYS A 175 -34.60 15.11 29.41
CA LYS A 175 -33.34 15.86 29.47
C LYS A 175 -33.53 17.28 29.99
N VAL A 176 -34.59 17.98 29.56
CA VAL A 176 -34.93 19.33 30.03
C VAL A 176 -35.28 19.32 31.52
N LYS A 177 -36.06 18.33 31.99
CA LYS A 177 -36.39 18.19 33.43
C LYS A 177 -35.16 17.95 34.31
N ASN A 178 -34.19 17.22 33.79
CA ASN A 178 -32.96 16.86 34.50
C ASN A 178 -31.82 17.89 34.34
N ASP A 179 -32.06 19.00 33.62
CA ASP A 179 -31.04 20.04 33.42
C ASP A 179 -30.82 20.84 34.72
N PRO A 180 -29.61 20.85 35.29
CA PRO A 180 -29.30 21.59 36.51
C PRO A 180 -29.46 23.11 36.35
N GLN A 181 -29.39 23.65 35.13
CA GLN A 181 -29.59 25.07 34.85
C GLN A 181 -31.07 25.50 34.95
N LEU A 182 -32.01 24.54 34.90
CA LEU A 182 -33.46 24.80 34.98
C LEU A 182 -34.02 24.73 36.42
N GLY A 183 -33.16 24.68 37.44
CA GLY A 183 -33.54 24.48 38.84
C GLY A 183 -34.53 25.48 39.46
N VAL A 184 -34.76 26.64 38.84
CA VAL A 184 -35.81 27.60 39.24
C VAL A 184 -37.16 27.28 38.61
N LEU A 185 -37.17 26.75 37.38
CA LEU A 185 -38.39 26.46 36.62
C LEU A 185 -39.11 25.21 37.13
N SER A 186 -38.38 24.24 37.68
CA SER A 186 -38.93 23.00 38.28
C SER A 186 -39.72 23.23 39.57
N ARG A 187 -39.60 24.42 40.19
CA ARG A 187 -40.35 24.80 41.40
C ARG A 187 -41.71 25.43 41.11
N LEU A 188 -42.01 25.75 39.86
CA LEU A 188 -43.28 26.36 39.49
C LEU A 188 -44.39 25.30 39.36
N PRO A 189 -45.63 25.63 39.74
CA PRO A 189 -46.78 24.80 39.40
C PRO A 189 -46.93 24.76 37.87
N PHE A 190 -47.40 23.62 37.34
CA PHE A 190 -47.61 23.39 35.89
C PHE A 190 -46.36 23.36 35.00
N HIS A 191 -45.14 23.27 35.56
CA HIS A 191 -43.89 23.23 34.75
C HIS A 191 -43.89 22.11 33.70
N ASP A 192 -44.47 20.96 34.02
CA ASP A 192 -44.58 19.82 33.10
C ASP A 192 -45.39 20.10 31.83
N GLU A 193 -46.49 20.85 31.95
CA GLU A 193 -47.33 21.22 30.82
C GLU A 193 -46.64 22.26 29.95
N ILE A 194 -45.99 23.24 30.59
CA ILE A 194 -45.22 24.27 29.89
C ILE A 194 -44.07 23.64 29.09
N ILE A 195 -43.31 22.73 29.70
CA ILE A 195 -42.19 22.04 29.03
C ILE A 195 -42.70 21.24 27.83
N ARG A 196 -43.77 20.45 27.99
CA ARG A 196 -44.34 19.67 26.87
C ARG A 196 -44.80 20.57 25.73
N SER A 197 -45.54 21.64 26.01
CA SER A 197 -45.98 22.58 24.97
C SER A 197 -44.80 23.28 24.28
N LEU A 198 -43.77 23.67 25.04
CA LEU A 198 -42.56 24.29 24.48
C LEU A 198 -41.79 23.33 23.58
N VAL A 199 -41.58 22.09 24.03
CA VAL A 199 -40.93 21.03 23.24
C VAL A 199 -41.73 20.76 21.96
N ASP A 200 -43.05 20.69 22.08
CA ASP A 200 -43.95 20.49 20.94
C ASP A 200 -43.85 21.60 19.89
N THR A 201 -43.89 22.85 20.33
CA THR A 201 -43.73 24.01 19.47
C THR A 201 -42.34 24.04 18.85
N THR A 202 -41.29 23.75 19.63
CA THR A 202 -39.91 23.76 19.15
C THR A 202 -39.68 22.71 18.07
N ILE A 203 -40.12 21.47 18.29
CA ILE A 203 -40.02 20.40 17.28
C ILE A 203 -40.77 20.80 16.02
N ARG A 204 -41.99 21.35 16.14
CA ARG A 204 -42.75 21.80 14.98
C ARG A 204 -42.01 22.87 14.17
N VAL A 205 -41.51 23.91 14.84
CA VAL A 205 -40.75 25.00 14.19
C VAL A 205 -39.48 24.45 13.54
N LEU A 206 -38.77 23.51 14.20
CA LEU A 206 -37.58 22.88 13.62
C LEU A 206 -37.91 22.08 12.35
N LEU A 207 -39.03 21.35 12.33
CA LEU A 207 -39.50 20.64 11.14
C LEU A 207 -39.84 21.62 10.00
N GLU A 208 -40.51 22.73 10.31
CA GLU A 208 -40.80 23.79 9.34
C GLU A 208 -39.52 24.40 8.76
N VAL A 209 -38.53 24.68 9.61
CA VAL A 209 -37.22 25.18 9.18
C VAL A 209 -36.51 24.17 8.28
N LEU A 210 -36.42 22.90 8.70
CA LEU A 210 -35.78 21.85 7.90
C LEU A 210 -36.46 21.63 6.54
N ALA A 211 -37.77 21.87 6.45
CA ALA A 211 -38.53 21.81 5.20
C ALA A 211 -38.29 23.02 4.28
N ASP A 212 -37.80 24.16 4.78
CA ASP A 212 -37.61 25.39 4.01
C ASP A 212 -36.59 25.21 2.84
N PRO A 213 -36.89 25.71 1.62
CA PRO A 213 -35.95 25.73 0.47
C PRO A 213 -34.54 26.24 0.77
N ARG A 214 -34.41 27.23 1.65
CA ARG A 214 -33.14 27.86 2.03
C ARG A 214 -32.24 26.90 2.81
N MET A 215 -32.81 25.92 3.50
CA MET A 215 -32.03 24.91 4.21
C MET A 215 -31.27 23.97 3.27
N ASP A 216 -31.72 23.77 2.02
CA ASP A 216 -30.93 23.02 1.03
C ASP A 216 -29.66 23.76 0.65
N VAL A 217 -29.76 25.08 0.45
CA VAL A 217 -28.63 25.93 0.08
C VAL A 217 -27.61 25.94 1.22
N PHE A 218 -28.09 26.06 2.46
CA PHE A 218 -27.24 25.96 3.65
C PHE A 218 -26.56 24.60 3.74
N PHE A 219 -27.32 23.49 3.58
CA PHE A 219 -26.76 22.15 3.64
C PHE A 219 -25.71 21.92 2.55
N ALA A 220 -25.98 22.32 1.31
CA ALA A 220 -25.02 22.21 0.21
C ALA A 220 -23.74 23.01 0.49
N HIS A 221 -23.84 24.20 1.10
CA HIS A 221 -22.67 24.95 1.54
C HIS A 221 -21.87 24.20 2.62
N ALA A 222 -22.54 23.67 3.63
CA ALA A 222 -21.90 22.89 4.69
C ALA A 222 -21.19 21.64 4.13
N VAL A 223 -21.80 20.95 3.16
CA VAL A 223 -21.18 19.81 2.47
C VAL A 223 -19.92 20.23 1.73
N ARG A 224 -19.97 21.30 0.94
CA ARG A 224 -18.78 21.82 0.21
C ARG A 224 -17.63 22.19 1.13
N GLU A 225 -17.95 22.85 2.24
CA GLU A 225 -16.94 23.26 3.21
C GLU A 225 -16.30 22.05 3.90
N ASN A 226 -17.10 21.07 4.33
CA ASN A 226 -16.58 19.82 4.90
C ASN A 226 -15.77 19.00 3.89
N GLN A 227 -16.24 18.89 2.64
CA GLN A 227 -15.50 18.23 1.56
C GLN A 227 -14.13 18.88 1.36
N ALA A 228 -14.06 20.21 1.30
CA ALA A 228 -12.81 20.94 1.11
C ALA A 228 -11.82 20.65 2.26
N GLN A 229 -12.30 20.59 3.50
CA GLN A 229 -11.49 20.22 4.66
C GLN A 229 -10.98 18.77 4.58
N ILE A 230 -11.85 17.82 4.22
CA ILE A 230 -11.48 16.40 4.09
C ILE A 230 -10.47 16.23 2.94
N ARG A 231 -10.68 16.88 1.80
CA ARG A 231 -9.76 16.86 0.66
C ARG A 231 -8.36 17.36 1.06
N ALA A 232 -8.28 18.50 1.74
CA ALA A 232 -7.00 19.03 2.22
C ALA A 232 -6.29 18.03 3.17
N ALA A 233 -7.04 17.33 4.03
CA ALA A 233 -6.48 16.30 4.89
C ALA A 233 -6.01 15.05 4.12
N VAL A 234 -6.67 14.69 3.02
CA VAL A 234 -6.26 13.59 2.13
C VAL A 234 -4.99 13.94 1.36
N GLU A 235 -4.92 15.16 0.82
CA GLU A 235 -3.72 15.68 0.11
C GLU A 235 -2.50 15.73 1.04
N GLN A 236 -2.69 16.06 2.32
CA GLN A 236 -1.63 16.08 3.34
C GLN A 236 -1.27 14.70 3.91
N GLY A 237 -1.96 13.62 3.50
CA GLY A 237 -1.69 12.26 3.98
C GLY A 237 -2.02 12.02 5.46
N LEU A 238 -2.77 12.91 6.11
CA LEU A 238 -3.08 12.85 7.56
C LEU A 238 -3.93 11.62 7.95
N HIS A 239 -4.61 11.00 6.99
CA HIS A 239 -5.40 9.80 7.18
C HIS A 239 -4.54 8.52 7.29
N GLU A 240 -3.30 8.52 6.79
CA GLU A 240 -2.38 7.38 6.88
C GLU A 240 -1.66 7.35 8.25
N THR A 241 -1.42 8.52 8.86
CA THR A 241 -0.65 8.64 10.12
C THR A 241 -1.40 8.16 11.37
N ARG A 242 -2.73 8.12 11.32
CA ARG A 242 -3.59 7.71 12.46
C ARG A 242 -3.84 6.21 12.54
N GLY A 243 -3.34 5.43 11.57
CA GLY A 243 -3.62 4.01 11.40
C GLY A 243 -2.67 3.03 12.11
N GLU A 244 -1.58 3.50 12.72
CA GLU A 244 -0.74 2.64 13.57
C GLU A 244 -1.16 2.80 15.03
N PRO A 245 -1.89 1.84 15.65
CA PRO A 245 -1.94 1.77 17.09
C PRO A 245 -0.52 1.49 17.56
N THR A 246 0.16 2.52 18.06
CA THR A 246 1.38 2.41 18.84
C THR A 246 1.15 1.29 19.84
N ALA A 247 1.81 0.15 19.64
CA ALA A 247 1.75 -0.96 20.56
C ALA A 247 2.25 -0.45 21.90
N THR A 248 1.33 -0.20 22.80
CA THR A 248 1.59 0.22 24.17
C THR A 248 2.63 -0.74 24.75
N SER A 249 3.76 -0.15 25.12
CA SER A 249 4.80 -0.78 25.91
C SER A 249 4.17 -1.30 27.21
N ASN A 250 3.86 -2.59 27.25
CA ASN A 250 3.63 -3.30 28.49
C ASN A 250 5.00 -3.62 29.09
N THR A 251 5.60 -2.65 29.77
CA THR A 251 6.52 -2.94 30.87
C THR A 251 5.69 -3.29 32.09
N VAL A 252 5.33 -4.57 32.20
CA VAL A 252 4.88 -5.15 33.46
C VAL A 252 6.12 -5.60 34.23
N SER A 253 6.27 -5.00 35.41
CA SER A 253 6.79 -5.57 36.65
C SER A 253 8.11 -6.35 36.62
N ALA A 254 9.16 -5.70 37.12
CA ALA A 254 10.14 -6.33 38.01
C ALA A 254 10.78 -5.20 38.85
N GLY A 255 10.35 -5.09 40.10
CA GLY A 255 10.81 -4.10 41.08
C GLY A 255 9.85 -4.00 42.23
#